data_AF-A0A6N8UVD0-F1
#
_entry.id   AF-A0A6N8UVD0-F1
#
_cell.length_a   1.000
_cell.length_b   1.000
_cell.length_c   1.000
_cell.angle_alpha   90.00
_cell.angle_beta   90.00
_cell.angle_gamma   90.00
#
_symmetry.space_group_name_H-M   'P 1'
#
loop_
_entity.id
_entity.type
_entity.pdbx_description
1 polymer ?
#
loop_
_entity_poly.entity_id
_entity_poly.type
_entity_poly.pdbx_seq_one_letter_code
_entity_poly.pdbx_strand_id
1 'polypeptide(L)' 'MARPPHVPDQNPQETQEWLDALEDVLEHEGCERASYLLSKLSSRIARTGAPLPFLTTTPYRNTIPVSREAMKPGDDHIER' A
#
# COMPACT_ATOMS: atom_id res chain seq x y z
N MET A 1 -16.46 -2.41 9.67
CA MET A 1 -15.17 -2.77 9.05
C MET A 1 -15.03 -4.27 9.15
N ALA A 2 -14.96 -4.98 8.02
CA ALA A 2 -14.83 -6.45 8.03
C ALA A 2 -13.37 -6.82 8.29
N ARG A 3 -13.09 -7.48 9.42
CA ARG A 3 -11.79 -8.11 9.65
C ARG A 3 -11.58 -9.13 8.53
N PRO A 4 -10.47 -9.08 7.77
CA PRO A 4 -10.21 -10.10 6.76
C PRO A 4 -10.23 -11.48 7.45
N PRO A 5 -10.78 -12.51 6.80
CA PRO A 5 -10.77 -13.85 7.36
C PRO A 5 -9.32 -14.21 7.70
N HIS A 6 -9.09 -14.61 8.94
CA HIS A 6 -7.78 -15.06 9.39
C HIS A 6 -7.58 -16.47 8.82
N VAL A 7 -7.27 -16.54 7.53
CA VAL A 7 -6.82 -17.79 6.92
C VAL A 7 -5.49 -18.09 7.59
N PRO A 8 -5.36 -19.20 8.33
CA PRO A 8 -4.07 -19.57 8.90
C PRO A 8 -3.08 -19.72 7.76
N ASP A 9 -1.96 -19.02 7.88
CA ASP A 9 -0.88 -19.12 6.91
C ASP A 9 -0.37 -20.57 6.90
N GLN A 10 -0.58 -21.24 5.78
CA GLN A 10 -0.21 -22.65 5.61
C GLN A 10 1.29 -22.82 5.36
N ASN A 11 1.99 -21.77 4.94
CA ASN A 11 3.42 -21.80 4.66
C ASN A 11 4.10 -20.46 5.03
N PRO A 12 4.38 -20.24 6.34
CA PRO A 12 4.98 -18.99 6.81
C PRO A 12 6.35 -18.69 6.20
N GLN A 13 7.12 -19.72 5.82
CA GLN A 13 8.42 -19.53 5.19
C GLN A 13 8.27 -18.90 3.81
N GLU A 14 7.39 -19.44 2.98
CA GLU A 14 7.11 -18.87 1.66
C GLU A 14 6.58 -17.44 1.80
N THR A 15 5.67 -17.17 2.75
CA THR A 15 5.21 -15.81 3.02
C THR A 15 6.37 -14.87 3.35
N GLN A 16 7.34 -15.31 4.16
CA GLN A 16 8.53 -14.52 4.46
C GLN A 16 9.38 -14.27 3.22
N GLU A 17 9.61 -15.29 2.39
CA GLU A 17 10.37 -15.14 1.14
C GLU A 17 9.72 -14.12 0.18
N TRP A 18 8.39 -14.08 0.10
CA TRP A 18 7.66 -13.07 -0.68
C TRP A 18 7.75 -11.67 -0.08
N LEU A 19 7.78 -11.54 1.25
CA LEU A 19 7.96 -10.26 1.93
C LEU A 19 9.38 -9.73 1.72
N ASP A 20 10.40 -10.57 1.89
CA ASP A 20 11.80 -10.22 1.67
C ASP A 20 12.02 -9.76 0.22
N ALA A 21 11.40 -10.45 -0.76
CA ALA A 21 11.46 -10.05 -2.16
C ALA A 21 10.77 -8.68 -2.42
N LEU A 22 9.69 -8.38 -1.70
CA LEU A 22 9.03 -7.07 -1.81
C LEU A 22 9.89 -5.96 -1.20
N GLU A 23 10.56 -6.23 -0.06
CA GLU A 23 11.51 -5.31 0.56
C GLU A 23 12.68 -5.00 -0.38
N ASP A 24 13.26 -6.02 -1.01
CA ASP A 24 14.35 -5.86 -1.98
C ASP A 24 13.95 -4.94 -3.14
N VAL A 25 12.74 -5.11 -3.69
CA VAL A 25 12.20 -4.23 -4.74
C VAL A 25 11.99 -2.80 -4.22
N LEU A 26 11.51 -2.64 -2.98
CA LEU A 26 11.33 -1.32 -2.39
C LEU A 26 12.66 -0.58 -2.20
N GLU A 27 13.71 -1.28 -1.80
CA GLU A 27 15.04 -0.72 -1.57
C GLU A 27 15.76 -0.37 -2.88
N HIS A 28 15.68 -1.24 -3.89
CA HIS A 28 16.45 -1.11 -5.13
C HIS A 28 15.70 -0.44 -6.28
N GLU A 29 14.40 -0.70 -6.44
CA GLU A 29 13.58 -0.18 -7.55
C GLU A 29 12.54 0.88 -7.10
N GLY A 30 12.24 0.96 -5.80
CA GLY A 30 11.39 1.97 -5.20
C GLY A 30 9.87 1.69 -5.22
N CYS A 31 9.12 2.58 -4.57
CA CYS A 31 7.68 2.41 -4.32
C CYS A 31 6.81 2.31 -5.57
N GLU A 32 7.16 3.01 -6.65
CA GLU A 32 6.39 2.99 -7.91
C GLU A 32 6.42 1.59 -8.52
N ARG A 33 7.60 0.97 -8.54
CA ARG A 33 7.79 -0.38 -9.05
C ARG A 33 7.08 -1.43 -8.20
N ALA A 34 7.23 -1.37 -6.88
CA ALA A 34 6.55 -2.27 -5.96
C ALA A 34 5.02 -2.22 -6.15
N SER A 35 4.48 -1.00 -6.27
CA SER A 35 3.05 -0.77 -6.52
C SER A 35 2.58 -1.35 -7.86
N TYR A 36 3.41 -1.22 -8.90
CA TYR A 36 3.15 -1.85 -10.20
C TYR A 36 3.09 -3.37 -10.10
N LEU A 37 4.06 -4.00 -9.43
CA LEU A 37 4.11 -5.47 -9.27
C LEU A 37 2.90 -5.99 -8.51
N LEU A 38 2.55 -5.38 -7.37
CA LEU A 38 1.37 -5.73 -6.59
C LEU A 38 0.09 -5.63 -7.43
N SER A 39 -0.07 -4.56 -8.21
CA SER A 39 -1.22 -4.39 -9.11
C SER A 39 -1.33 -5.51 -10.14
N LYS A 40 -0.20 -5.98 -10.69
CA LYS A 40 -0.17 -7.09 -11.65
C LYS A 40 -0.52 -8.43 -11.00
N LEU A 41 -0.04 -8.68 -9.78
CA LEU A 41 -0.36 -9.88 -9.00
C LEU A 41 -1.85 -9.92 -8.65
N SER A 42 -2.40 -8.82 -8.11
CA SER A 42 -3.83 -8.73 -7.81
C SER A 42 -4.68 -8.92 -9.07
N SER A 43 -4.29 -8.31 -10.20
CA SER A 43 -4.98 -8.51 -11.48
C SER A 43 -4.95 -9.97 -11.95
N ARG A 44 -3.90 -10.74 -11.62
CA ARG A 44 -3.81 -12.16 -11.95
C ARG A 44 -4.76 -12.99 -11.10
N ILE A 45 -4.85 -12.71 -9.80
CA ILE A 45 -5.77 -13.38 -8.87
C ILE A 45 -7.23 -13.04 -9.21
N ALA A 46 -7.54 -11.79 -9.55
CA ALA A 46 -8.90 -11.41 -9.97
C ALA A 46 -9.42 -12.26 -11.15
N ARG A 47 -8.53 -12.58 -12.10
CA ARG A 47 -8.88 -13.41 -13.27
C ARG A 47 -9.17 -14.87 -12.93
N THR A 48 -8.77 -15.36 -11.75
CA THR A 48 -9.10 -16.73 -11.31
C THR A 48 -10.49 -16.82 -10.67
N GLY A 49 -11.24 -15.71 -10.62
CA GLY A 49 -12.53 -15.64 -9.95
C GLY A 49 -12.42 -15.60 -8.42
N ALA A 50 -11.20 -15.48 -7.88
CA ALA A 50 -10.99 -15.35 -6.45
C ALA A 50 -11.44 -13.96 -5.97
N PRO A 51 -12.17 -13.86 -4.85
CA PRO A 51 -12.53 -12.57 -4.26
C PRO A 51 -11.25 -11.87 -3.80
N LEU A 52 -10.90 -10.75 -4.42
CA LEU A 52 -9.83 -9.90 -3.92
C LEU A 52 -10.32 -9.17 -2.66
N PRO A 53 -9.62 -9.27 -1.51
CA PRO A 53 -9.86 -8.38 -0.40
C PRO A 53 -9.43 -6.96 -0.82
N PHE A 54 -10.45 -6.13 -1.10
CA PHE A 54 -10.44 -4.67 -1.18
C PHE A 54 -9.07 -4.00 -1.44
N LEU A 55 -8.77 -3.70 -2.71
CA LEU A 55 -7.69 -2.79 -3.12
C LEU A 55 -7.99 -1.30 -2.83
N THR A 56 -8.96 -0.99 -1.97
CA THR A 56 -9.57 0.35 -1.89
C THR A 56 -9.08 1.24 -0.77
N THR A 57 -8.00 0.89 -0.08
CA THR A 57 -7.42 1.77 0.93
C THR A 57 -5.94 1.92 0.66
N THR A 58 -5.59 2.93 -0.14
CA THR A 58 -4.30 3.59 0.04
C THR A 58 -4.21 3.95 1.53
N PRO A 59 -3.09 3.66 2.22
CA PRO A 59 -2.92 4.17 3.57
C PRO A 59 -3.18 5.67 3.55
N TYR A 60 -4.06 6.16 4.42
CA TYR A 60 -4.34 7.59 4.55
C TYR A 60 -3.07 8.27 5.08
N ARG A 61 -2.19 8.62 4.15
CA ARG A 61 -0.94 9.32 4.40
C ARG A 61 -0.89 10.46 3.40
N ASN A 62 -0.68 11.68 3.89
CA ASN A 62 -0.47 12.83 3.03
C ASN A 62 0.69 12.53 2.06
N THR A 63 0.42 12.61 0.77
CA THR A 63 1.41 12.46 -0.30
C THR A 63 2.41 13.63 -0.33
N ILE A 64 2.09 14.72 0.39
CA ILE A 64 2.92 15.93 0.50
C ILE A 64 3.67 15.86 1.85
N PRO A 65 5.02 15.78 1.85
CA PRO A 65 5.78 15.94 3.08
C PRO A 65 5.65 17.39 3.58
N VAL A 66 5.72 17.60 4.89
CA VAL A 66 5.60 18.93 5.54
C VAL A 66 6.51 19.98 4.89
N SER A 67 7.69 19.58 4.40
CA SER A 67 8.64 20.45 3.71
C SER A 67 8.21 20.92 2.31
N ARG A 68 7.19 20.29 1.72
CA ARG A 68 6.58 20.64 0.42
C ARG A 68 5.15 21.14 0.56
N GLU A 69 4.65 21.28 1.79
CA GLU A 69 3.38 21.94 2.02
C GLU A 69 3.51 23.40 1.63
N ALA A 70 2.60 23.89 0.78
CA ALA A 70 2.56 25.29 0.42
C ALA A 70 2.27 26.12 1.68
N MET A 71 2.99 27.23 1.84
CA MET A 71 2.69 28.18 2.91
C MET A 71 1.25 28.65 2.75
N LYS A 72 0.44 28.49 3.81
CA LYS A 72 -0.97 28.88 3.79
C LYS A 72 -1.05 30.40 3.52
N PRO A 73 -1.91 30.85 2.58
CA PRO A 73 -2.06 32.28 2.28
C PRO A 73 -2.98 33.02 3.28
N GLY A 74 -3.30 32.44 4.44
CA GLY A 74 -4.24 32.97 5.42
C GLY A 74 -3.56 33.44 6.70
N ASP A 75 -4.09 34.50 7.30
CA ASP A 75 -3.65 35.02 8.58
C ASP A 75 -4.27 34.16 9.70
N ASP A 76 -3.44 33.35 10.38
CA ASP A 76 -3.85 32.38 11.41
C ASP A 76 -4.66 33.01 12.56
N HIS A 77 -4.63 34.35 12.68
CA HIS A 77 -5.35 35.08 13.72
C HIS A 77 -6.84 35.27 13.44
N ILE A 78 -7.29 35.15 12.19
CA ILE A 78 -8.70 35.35 11.80
C ILE A 78 -9.51 34.05 11.89
N GLU A 79 -8.86 32.88 11.81
CA GLU A 79 -9.52 31.57 11.67
C GLU A 79 -9.71 30.77 12.97
N ARG A 80 -9.56 31.38 14.16
CA ARG A 80 -9.71 30.67 15.45
C ARG A 80 -11.14 30.36 15.82
#